data_AF-A0A6N2QTZ2-F1
#
_entry.id   AF-A0A6N2QTZ2-F1
#
_cell.length_a   1.000
_cell.length_b   1.000
_cell.length_c   1.000
_cell.angle_alpha   90.00
_cell.angle_beta   90.00
_cell.angle_gamma   90.00
#
_symmetry.space_group_name_H-M   'P 1'
#
loop_
_entity.id
_entity.type
_entity.pdbx_description
1 polymer ?
#
loop_
_entity_poly.entity_id
_entity_poly.type
_entity_poly.pdbx_seq_one_letter_code
_entity_poly.pdbx_strand_id
1 'polypeptide(L)'
;MNIEEYREYCLSIKGVTESFPFDEHTLVYKIMDKMFTFAPLNPKGGRFWADTKCDTARSAELMEQYNGISFGPYSDKKYWITIYLESDVPDSLIKELINHSIEEVVKKLPKKKQEEYYTTLKMGSITTIAPCGINCTLCHAFQDVKKKCPGCRSKIGVIRKSCLNCAISNCDKKTNYCFECMEYPCKQLKYLDKQYQLRYKMNILENLDYIRQKGEEAFIVSQNEKYTCPDCGKLRTVHYDYCIYCKQEKKK
;
A
#
# COMPACT_ATOMS: atom_id res chain seq x y z
N MET A 1 22.96 4.64 -6.17
CA MET A 1 22.33 4.78 -4.85
C MET A 1 23.42 4.78 -3.81
N ASN A 2 23.50 5.84 -3.02
CA ASN A 2 24.40 5.97 -1.88
C ASN A 2 23.78 5.38 -0.59
N ILE A 3 24.52 5.40 0.53
CA ILE A 3 24.10 4.79 1.80
C ILE A 3 22.89 5.47 2.45
N GLU A 4 22.75 6.79 2.31
CA GLU A 4 21.60 7.53 2.87
C GLU A 4 20.33 7.24 2.07
N GLU A 5 20.41 7.27 0.74
CA GLU A 5 19.29 6.89 -0.14
C GLU A 5 18.86 5.44 0.09
N TYR A 6 19.82 4.54 0.33
CA TYR A 6 19.57 3.15 0.69
C TYR A 6 18.77 3.07 2.00
N ARG A 7 19.22 3.78 3.04
CA ARG A 7 18.54 3.82 4.34
C ARG A 7 17.13 4.42 4.22
N GLU A 8 16.99 5.55 3.56
CA GLU A 8 15.71 6.20 3.31
C GLU A 8 14.74 5.27 2.58
N TYR A 9 15.22 4.54 1.56
CA TYR A 9 14.40 3.57 0.86
C TYR A 9 13.95 2.43 1.76
N CYS A 10 14.84 1.83 2.55
CA CYS A 10 14.47 0.79 3.51
C CYS A 10 13.42 1.27 4.51
N LEU A 11 13.58 2.48 5.07
CA LEU A 11 12.66 3.06 6.04
C LEU A 11 11.33 3.52 5.42
N SER A 12 11.28 3.77 4.11
CA SER A 12 10.05 4.08 3.39
C SER A 12 9.06 2.90 3.35
N ILE A 13 9.56 1.68 3.55
CA ILE A 13 8.75 0.47 3.50
C ILE A 13 7.99 0.31 4.82
N LYS A 14 6.65 0.32 4.72
CA LYS A 14 5.75 0.25 5.87
C LYS A 14 6.04 -0.97 6.75
N GLY A 15 6.26 -0.72 8.04
CA GLY A 15 6.51 -1.77 9.04
C GLY A 15 7.98 -2.17 9.16
N VAL A 16 8.89 -1.54 8.41
CA VAL A 16 10.33 -1.72 8.62
C VAL A 16 10.77 -1.00 9.89
N THR A 17 11.68 -1.64 10.61
CA THR A 17 12.40 -1.08 11.77
C THR A 17 13.91 -1.25 11.56
N GLU A 18 14.71 -0.39 12.17
CA GLU A 18 16.17 -0.50 12.17
C GLU A 18 16.69 -0.73 13.59
N SER A 19 17.79 -1.47 13.72
CA SER A 19 18.41 -1.80 15.02
C SER A 19 19.86 -2.25 14.86
N PHE A 20 20.56 -2.36 15.99
CA PHE A 20 21.95 -2.80 16.10
C PHE A 20 22.03 -4.13 16.89
N PRO A 21 21.57 -5.26 16.32
CA PRO A 21 21.48 -6.52 17.06
C PRO A 21 22.82 -7.26 17.21
N PHE A 22 23.87 -6.85 16.48
CA PHE A 22 25.17 -7.51 16.47
C PHE A 22 26.24 -6.68 17.20
N ASP A 23 26.33 -5.39 16.86
CA ASP A 23 27.30 -4.42 17.37
C ASP A 23 26.78 -2.99 17.10
N GLU A 24 27.53 -1.97 17.55
CA GLU A 24 27.17 -0.55 17.41
C GLU A 24 27.39 0.04 15.99
N HIS A 25 27.80 -0.77 15.02
CA HIS A 25 28.24 -0.31 13.71
C HIS A 25 27.53 -1.02 12.54
N THR A 26 26.74 -2.05 12.80
CA THR A 26 26.02 -2.82 11.79
C THR A 26 24.53 -2.52 11.89
N LEU A 27 24.04 -1.66 10.99
CA LEU A 27 22.64 -1.28 10.94
C LEU A 27 21.83 -2.38 10.25
N VAL A 28 20.90 -3.00 10.98
CA VAL A 28 20.06 -4.10 10.49
C VAL A 28 18.62 -3.63 10.34
N TYR A 29 18.05 -3.84 9.16
CA TYR A 29 16.65 -3.58 8.86
C TYR A 29 15.82 -4.85 8.98
N LYS A 30 14.69 -4.72 9.67
CA LYS A 30 13.79 -5.82 10.01
C LYS A 30 12.37 -5.53 9.55
N ILE A 31 11.69 -6.57 9.09
CA ILE A 31 10.26 -6.59 8.78
C ILE A 31 9.64 -7.73 9.57
N MET A 32 8.55 -7.47 10.30
CA MET A 32 7.93 -8.48 11.18
C MET A 32 8.95 -9.11 12.16
N ASP A 33 9.83 -8.28 12.74
CA ASP A 33 10.93 -8.66 13.63
C ASP A 33 12.00 -9.59 13.02
N LYS A 34 12.02 -9.77 11.70
CA LYS A 34 13.00 -10.58 10.98
C LYS A 34 13.87 -9.73 10.08
N MET A 35 15.18 -9.94 10.17
CA MET A 35 16.15 -9.23 9.32
C MET A 35 15.95 -9.61 7.84
N PHE A 36 15.90 -8.61 6.98
CA PHE A 36 15.91 -8.79 5.53
C PHE A 36 17.16 -8.18 4.90
N THR A 37 17.70 -7.11 5.47
CA THR A 37 18.96 -6.54 4.97
C THR A 37 19.74 -5.81 6.06
N PHE A 38 21.04 -5.64 5.86
CA PHE A 38 21.90 -4.90 6.78
C PHE A 38 23.06 -4.22 6.04
N ALA A 39 23.59 -3.15 6.62
CA ALA A 39 24.73 -2.41 6.11
C ALA A 39 25.62 -1.91 7.26
N PRO A 40 26.96 -1.98 7.12
CA PRO A 40 27.86 -1.35 8.09
C PRO A 40 27.86 0.17 7.93
N LEU A 41 27.86 0.90 9.05
CA LEU A 41 28.01 2.35 9.10
C LEU A 41 29.42 2.81 8.72
N ASN A 42 30.43 1.99 9.05
CA ASN A 42 31.84 2.28 8.82
C ASN A 42 32.52 1.08 8.11
N PRO A 43 32.31 0.90 6.80
CA PRO A 43 32.91 -0.19 6.06
C PRO A 43 34.44 -0.09 6.02
N LYS A 44 35.12 -1.22 6.18
CA LYS A 44 36.58 -1.29 5.98
C LYS A 44 36.92 -0.91 4.53
N GLY A 45 37.78 0.08 4.35
CA GLY A 45 38.16 0.59 3.02
C GLY A 45 37.22 1.66 2.45
N GLY A 46 36.24 2.15 3.23
CA GLY A 46 35.40 3.30 2.85
C GLY A 46 34.34 3.02 1.79
N ARG A 47 34.26 1.80 1.26
CA ARG A 47 33.27 1.41 0.25
C ARG A 47 32.02 0.85 0.92
N PHE A 48 30.89 1.55 0.78
CA PHE A 48 29.62 1.10 1.32
C PHE A 48 29.06 -0.11 0.58
N TRP A 49 28.45 -1.01 1.34
CA TRP A 49 27.79 -2.21 0.84
C TRP A 49 26.62 -2.57 1.75
N ALA A 50 25.71 -3.40 1.24
CA ALA A 50 24.63 -3.96 2.02
C ALA A 50 24.45 -5.43 1.68
N ASP A 51 24.14 -6.25 2.68
CA ASP A 51 23.80 -7.65 2.50
C ASP A 51 22.29 -7.81 2.51
N THR A 52 21.75 -8.46 1.48
CA THR A 52 20.32 -8.68 1.32
C THR A 52 20.03 -10.15 1.04
N LYS A 53 18.85 -10.64 1.44
CA LYS A 53 18.46 -12.01 1.12
C LYS A 53 18.14 -12.14 -0.36
N CYS A 54 18.61 -13.23 -0.96
CA CYS A 54 18.33 -13.57 -2.34
C CYS A 54 18.13 -15.08 -2.47
N ASP A 55 17.30 -15.50 -3.41
CA ASP A 55 17.17 -16.92 -3.73
C ASP A 55 18.39 -17.39 -4.53
N THR A 56 18.69 -18.69 -4.42
CA THR A 56 19.92 -19.27 -4.97
C THR A 56 20.02 -19.14 -6.48
N ALA A 57 18.92 -19.29 -7.21
CA ALA A 57 18.93 -19.25 -8.67
C ALA A 57 19.26 -17.83 -9.16
N ARG A 58 18.57 -16.84 -8.60
CA ARG A 58 18.76 -15.44 -8.93
C ARG A 58 20.13 -14.90 -8.54
N SER A 59 20.68 -15.36 -7.40
CA SER A 59 22.00 -14.91 -6.93
C SER A 59 23.12 -15.19 -7.95
N ALA A 60 23.08 -16.35 -8.62
CA ALA A 60 24.09 -16.74 -9.60
C ALA A 60 24.04 -15.84 -10.85
N GLU A 61 22.85 -15.60 -11.40
CA GLU A 61 22.65 -14.73 -12.57
C GLU A 61 23.12 -13.30 -12.29
N LEU A 62 22.82 -12.77 -11.10
CA LEU A 62 23.18 -11.40 -10.72
C LEU A 62 24.70 -11.20 -10.61
N MET A 63 25.43 -12.18 -10.08
CA MET A 63 26.89 -12.09 -9.98
C MET A 63 27.59 -12.25 -11.34
N GLU A 64 26.95 -12.92 -12.31
CA GLU A 64 27.46 -12.97 -13.69
C GLU A 64 27.27 -11.63 -14.41
N GLN A 65 26.19 -10.91 -14.09
CA GLN A 65 25.84 -9.64 -14.74
C GLN A 65 26.49 -8.40 -14.12
N TYR A 66 26.78 -8.42 -12.81
CA TYR A 66 27.22 -7.23 -12.08
C TYR A 66 28.44 -7.52 -11.19
N ASN A 67 29.50 -6.73 -11.36
CA ASN A 67 30.71 -6.83 -10.54
C ASN A 67 30.48 -6.32 -9.11
N GLY A 68 29.49 -5.45 -8.92
CA GLY A 68 29.06 -4.93 -7.64
C GLY A 68 28.25 -5.92 -6.79
N ILE A 69 27.98 -7.14 -7.28
CA ILE A 69 27.26 -8.17 -6.53
C ILE A 69 28.21 -9.35 -6.27
N SER A 70 28.26 -9.81 -5.01
CA SER A 70 29.11 -10.94 -4.63
C SER A 70 28.53 -11.67 -3.42
N PHE A 71 29.11 -12.81 -3.06
CA PHE A 71 28.81 -13.43 -1.78
C PHE A 71 29.57 -12.77 -0.63
N GLY A 72 28.83 -12.33 0.38
CA GLY A 72 29.38 -11.66 1.55
C GLY A 72 30.30 -12.56 2.39
N PRO A 73 31.26 -11.96 3.12
CA PRO A 73 32.16 -12.69 3.99
C PRO A 73 31.50 -13.13 5.31
N TYR A 74 30.40 -12.47 5.73
CA TYR A 74 29.79 -12.65 7.04
C TYR A 74 28.41 -13.33 7.02
N SER A 75 27.84 -13.54 5.83
CA SER A 75 26.48 -14.08 5.65
C SER A 75 26.48 -15.49 5.08
N ASP A 76 25.38 -16.23 5.28
CA ASP A 76 25.16 -17.51 4.61
C ASP A 76 25.07 -17.30 3.08
N LYS A 77 26.14 -17.68 2.38
CA LYS A 77 26.31 -17.52 0.92
C LYS A 77 25.23 -18.24 0.10
N LYS A 78 24.43 -19.11 0.73
CA LYS A 78 23.30 -19.74 0.04
C LYS A 78 22.09 -18.81 -0.08
N TYR A 79 21.91 -17.86 0.83
CA TYR A 79 20.67 -17.08 0.94
C TYR A 79 20.90 -15.57 0.97
N TRP A 80 22.14 -15.11 0.91
CA TRP A 80 22.52 -13.72 1.05
C TRP A 80 23.55 -13.34 -0.01
N ILE A 81 23.38 -12.14 -0.55
CA ILE A 81 24.32 -11.48 -1.47
C ILE A 81 24.70 -10.12 -0.90
N THR A 82 25.96 -9.73 -1.12
CA THR A 82 26.48 -8.39 -0.88
C THR A 82 26.31 -7.57 -2.14
N ILE A 83 25.74 -6.38 -1.98
CA ILE A 83 25.62 -5.36 -3.01
C ILE A 83 26.53 -4.21 -2.60
N TYR A 84 27.56 -3.94 -3.40
CA TYR A 84 28.35 -2.72 -3.26
C TYR A 84 27.52 -1.54 -3.77
N LEU A 85 27.34 -0.53 -2.92
CA LEU A 85 26.67 0.70 -3.29
C LEU A 85 27.57 1.51 -4.23
N GLU A 86 26.97 2.43 -4.99
CA GLU A 86 27.68 3.26 -5.97
C GLU A 86 28.59 2.44 -6.91
N SER A 87 28.08 1.29 -7.36
CA SER A 87 28.77 0.37 -8.27
C SER A 87 28.08 0.30 -9.64
N ASP A 88 28.35 -0.74 -10.43
CA ASP A 88 27.68 -1.02 -11.70
C ASP A 88 26.25 -1.56 -11.54
N VAL A 89 25.75 -1.70 -10.30
CA VAL A 89 24.38 -2.15 -10.00
C VAL A 89 23.40 -0.97 -10.05
N PRO A 90 22.38 -0.99 -10.94
CA PRO A 90 21.40 0.08 -11.04
C PRO A 90 20.55 0.24 -9.77
N ASP A 91 20.23 1.48 -9.41
CA ASP A 91 19.43 1.81 -8.22
C ASP A 91 18.04 1.15 -8.22
N SER A 92 17.44 1.02 -9.40
CA SER A 92 16.18 0.29 -9.59
C SER A 92 16.31 -1.18 -9.19
N LEU A 93 17.43 -1.82 -9.56
CA LEU A 93 17.72 -3.20 -9.20
C LEU A 93 18.02 -3.34 -7.71
N ILE A 94 18.75 -2.41 -7.09
CA ILE A 94 18.98 -2.46 -5.63
C ILE A 94 17.64 -2.40 -4.87
N LYS A 95 16.75 -1.50 -5.27
CA LYS A 95 15.38 -1.41 -4.72
C LYS A 95 14.59 -2.69 -4.92
N GLU A 96 14.68 -3.30 -6.09
CA GLU A 96 14.06 -4.59 -6.40
C GLU A 96 14.59 -5.71 -5.49
N LEU A 97 15.91 -5.78 -5.26
CA LEU A 97 16.55 -6.78 -4.41
C LEU A 97 16.18 -6.61 -2.92
N ILE A 98 15.97 -5.38 -2.47
CA ILE A 98 15.44 -5.09 -1.13
C ILE A 98 14.02 -5.65 -0.98
N ASN A 99 13.14 -5.40 -1.96
CA ASN A 99 11.78 -5.93 -1.95
C ASN A 99 11.75 -7.46 -2.01
N HIS A 100 12.58 -8.05 -2.89
CA HIS A 100 12.73 -9.50 -3.00
C HIS A 100 13.15 -10.14 -1.68
N SER A 101 14.10 -9.53 -0.98
CA SER A 101 14.54 -9.99 0.33
C SER A 101 13.41 -10.01 1.37
N ILE A 102 12.56 -8.98 1.37
CA ILE A 102 11.37 -8.94 2.22
C ILE A 102 10.42 -10.09 1.88
N GLU A 103 10.18 -10.37 0.59
CA GLU A 103 9.37 -11.52 0.18
C GLU A 103 9.95 -12.84 0.66
N GLU A 104 11.27 -13.04 0.55
CA GLU A 104 11.96 -14.24 1.05
C GLU A 104 11.85 -14.40 2.58
N VAL A 105 11.85 -13.30 3.33
CA VAL A 105 11.54 -13.32 4.77
C VAL A 105 10.10 -13.75 5.01
N VAL A 106 9.14 -13.10 4.35
CA VAL A 106 7.71 -13.32 4.56
C VAL A 106 7.31 -14.75 4.19
N LYS A 107 7.81 -15.29 3.07
CA LYS A 107 7.56 -16.69 2.64
C LYS A 107 7.92 -17.71 3.73
N LYS A 108 8.89 -17.41 4.59
CA LYS A 108 9.36 -18.28 5.68
C LYS A 108 8.62 -18.07 7.02
N LEU A 109 7.76 -17.06 7.13
CA LEU A 109 6.97 -16.83 8.34
C LEU A 109 5.81 -17.84 8.46
N PRO A 110 5.27 -18.09 9.66
CA PRO A 110 4.03 -18.85 9.80
C PRO A 110 2.88 -18.22 9.00
N LYS A 111 1.97 -19.03 8.43
CA LYS A 111 0.85 -18.55 7.58
C LYS A 111 0.07 -17.38 8.18
N LYS A 112 -0.23 -17.43 9.48
CA LYS A 112 -0.91 -16.35 10.21
C LYS A 112 -0.15 -15.01 10.14
N LYS A 113 1.17 -15.05 10.28
CA LYS A 113 2.05 -13.87 10.19
C LYS A 113 2.20 -13.36 8.76
N GLN A 114 2.18 -14.26 7.77
CA GLN A 114 2.12 -13.86 6.35
C GLN A 114 0.82 -13.11 6.06
N GLU A 115 -0.31 -13.66 6.50
CA GLU A 115 -1.62 -13.02 6.38
C GLU A 115 -1.65 -11.65 7.07
N GLU A 116 -1.08 -11.52 8.27
CA GLU A 116 -0.94 -10.26 9.00
C GLU A 116 -0.12 -9.22 8.20
N TYR A 117 1.01 -9.61 7.62
CA TYR A 117 1.84 -8.75 6.78
C TYR A 117 1.08 -8.29 5.53
N TYR A 118 0.50 -9.23 4.76
CA TYR A 118 -0.28 -8.89 3.57
C TYR A 118 -1.54 -8.12 3.91
N THR A 119 -2.14 -8.34 5.07
CA THR A 119 -3.28 -7.55 5.57
C THR A 119 -2.83 -6.14 5.92
N THR A 120 -1.62 -5.94 6.45
CA THR A 120 -1.07 -4.61 6.76
C THR A 120 -0.71 -3.82 5.49
N LEU A 121 -0.12 -4.50 4.49
CA LEU A 121 0.05 -3.94 3.15
C LEU A 121 -1.29 -3.60 2.52
N LYS A 122 -2.27 -4.51 2.61
CA LYS A 122 -3.65 -4.28 2.21
C LYS A 122 -4.34 -3.23 3.08
N MET A 123 -3.98 -2.98 4.33
CA MET A 123 -4.58 -1.89 5.11
C MET A 123 -4.04 -0.53 4.63
N GLY A 124 -2.85 -0.51 4.04
CA GLY A 124 -2.32 0.62 3.26
C GLY A 124 -2.70 0.60 1.77
N SER A 125 -3.47 -0.39 1.29
CA SER A 125 -3.77 -0.62 -0.14
C SER A 125 -5.22 -1.06 -0.44
N ILE A 126 -6.07 -1.25 0.57
CA ILE A 126 -7.53 -1.33 0.45
C ILE A 126 -7.94 0.12 0.34
N THR A 127 -7.77 0.60 -0.88
CA THR A 127 -8.42 1.80 -1.33
C THR A 127 -9.92 1.55 -1.23
N THR A 128 -10.50 1.98 -0.11
CA THR A 128 -11.96 2.07 0.02
C THR A 128 -12.51 3.12 -0.94
N ILE A 129 -11.64 3.84 -1.65
CA ILE A 129 -11.99 4.82 -2.65
C ILE A 129 -12.26 4.11 -3.97
N ALA A 130 -13.48 4.26 -4.49
CA ALA A 130 -13.87 3.74 -5.77
C ALA A 130 -13.15 4.49 -6.92
N PRO A 131 -13.07 3.91 -8.13
CA PRO A 131 -12.50 4.59 -9.31
C PRO A 131 -13.13 5.94 -9.64
N CYS A 132 -14.39 6.13 -9.24
CA CYS A 132 -15.14 7.38 -9.38
C CYS A 132 -14.90 8.38 -8.23
N GLY A 133 -13.98 8.15 -7.30
CA GLY A 133 -13.70 9.09 -6.20
C GLY A 133 -14.71 9.05 -5.06
N ILE A 134 -15.52 7.99 -4.95
CA ILE A 134 -16.41 7.78 -3.80
C ILE A 134 -15.68 6.97 -2.73
N ASN A 135 -15.68 7.44 -1.48
CA ASN A 135 -15.26 6.62 -0.35
C ASN A 135 -16.36 5.58 -0.03
N CYS A 136 -16.14 4.32 -0.39
CA CYS A 136 -17.08 3.22 -0.16
C CYS A 136 -17.45 3.05 1.32
N THR A 137 -16.63 3.48 2.27
CA THR A 137 -16.98 3.42 3.71
C THR A 137 -18.22 4.25 4.07
N LEU A 138 -18.57 5.25 3.24
CA LEU A 138 -19.78 6.06 3.37
C LEU A 138 -21.02 5.40 2.74
N CYS A 139 -20.86 4.29 2.03
CA CYS A 139 -21.95 3.56 1.39
C CYS A 139 -22.69 2.68 2.41
N HIS A 140 -24.03 2.69 2.34
CA HIS A 140 -24.86 1.87 3.23
C HIS A 140 -24.58 0.37 3.04
N ALA A 141 -24.25 -0.06 1.83
CA ALA A 141 -23.91 -1.46 1.54
C ALA A 141 -22.55 -1.88 2.13
N PHE A 142 -21.62 -0.93 2.30
CA PHE A 142 -20.36 -1.19 2.99
C PHE A 142 -20.57 -1.26 4.51
N GLN A 143 -21.48 -0.44 5.03
CA GLN A 143 -21.85 -0.42 6.45
C GLN A 143 -22.88 -1.51 6.84
N ASP A 144 -23.41 -2.27 5.88
CA ASP A 144 -24.35 -3.38 6.13
C ASP A 144 -23.65 -4.53 6.85
N VAL A 145 -24.06 -4.81 8.08
CA VAL A 145 -23.49 -5.88 8.91
C VAL A 145 -23.91 -7.28 8.47
N LYS A 146 -25.05 -7.43 7.79
CA LYS A 146 -25.59 -8.73 7.35
C LYS A 146 -25.09 -9.10 5.96
N LYS A 147 -25.00 -8.13 5.05
CA LYS A 147 -24.60 -8.34 3.64
C LYS A 147 -23.50 -7.36 3.23
N LYS A 148 -22.38 -7.42 3.94
CA LYS A 148 -21.28 -6.47 3.82
C LYS A 148 -20.65 -6.47 2.43
N CYS A 149 -20.63 -5.31 1.79
CA CYS A 149 -19.88 -5.07 0.56
C CYS A 149 -18.45 -4.60 0.91
N PRO A 150 -17.40 -5.18 0.31
CA PRO A 150 -16.01 -4.82 0.61
C PRO A 150 -15.51 -3.56 -0.13
N GLY A 151 -16.34 -2.94 -0.98
CA GLY A 151 -15.99 -1.78 -1.79
C GLY A 151 -15.62 -2.13 -3.24
N CYS A 152 -15.70 -1.14 -4.14
CA CYS A 152 -15.65 -1.38 -5.60
C CYS A 152 -14.30 -1.91 -6.11
N ARG A 153 -13.19 -1.59 -5.42
CA ARG A 153 -11.84 -2.04 -5.80
C ARG A 153 -11.38 -3.30 -5.06
N SER A 154 -12.21 -3.86 -4.18
CA SER A 154 -11.81 -5.03 -3.41
C SER A 154 -11.66 -6.26 -4.31
N LYS A 155 -10.53 -6.95 -4.18
CA LYS A 155 -10.30 -8.27 -4.79
C LYS A 155 -10.81 -9.43 -3.94
N ILE A 156 -11.32 -9.14 -2.75
CA ILE A 156 -11.83 -10.13 -1.78
C ILE A 156 -13.27 -9.83 -1.41
N GLY A 157 -14.07 -10.86 -1.14
CA GLY A 157 -15.47 -10.74 -0.77
C GLY A 157 -16.42 -10.47 -1.94
N VAL A 158 -17.70 -10.34 -1.64
CA VAL A 158 -18.76 -10.21 -2.65
C VAL A 158 -19.14 -8.75 -2.82
N ILE A 159 -18.80 -8.16 -3.96
CA ILE A 159 -19.22 -6.81 -4.33
C ILE A 159 -20.73 -6.80 -4.60
N ARG A 160 -21.43 -5.79 -4.09
CA ARG A 160 -22.87 -5.61 -4.31
C ARG A 160 -23.18 -5.53 -5.81
N LYS A 161 -24.23 -6.21 -6.28
CA LYS A 161 -24.62 -6.29 -7.71
C LYS A 161 -24.66 -4.95 -8.44
N SER A 162 -25.13 -3.88 -7.78
CA SER A 162 -25.15 -2.52 -8.35
C SER A 162 -23.76 -1.96 -8.65
N CYS A 163 -22.78 -2.27 -7.80
CA CYS A 163 -21.39 -1.87 -7.97
C CYS A 163 -20.66 -2.83 -8.92
N LEU A 164 -20.95 -4.13 -8.83
CA LEU A 164 -20.39 -5.16 -9.70
C LEU A 164 -20.71 -4.90 -11.17
N ASN A 165 -21.91 -4.40 -11.46
CA ASN A 165 -22.37 -4.09 -12.83
C ASN A 165 -22.14 -2.61 -13.21
N CYS A 166 -21.40 -1.85 -12.41
CA CYS A 166 -21.21 -0.43 -12.64
C CYS A 166 -20.28 -0.20 -13.83
N ALA A 167 -20.81 0.42 -14.89
CA ALA A 167 -20.02 0.76 -16.08
C ALA A 167 -18.85 1.72 -15.80
N ILE A 168 -18.94 2.59 -14.79
CA ILE A 168 -17.80 3.43 -14.39
C ILE A 168 -16.74 2.58 -13.70
N SER A 169 -17.12 1.65 -12.81
CA SER A 169 -16.15 0.75 -12.16
C SER A 169 -15.45 -0.12 -13.19
N ASN A 170 -16.22 -0.71 -14.11
CA ASN A 170 -15.75 -1.68 -15.09
C ASN A 170 -15.18 -1.07 -16.38
N CYS A 171 -15.12 0.26 -16.51
CA CYS A 171 -14.54 0.90 -17.69
C CYS A 171 -13.05 0.58 -17.83
N ASP A 172 -12.65 0.16 -19.02
CA ASP A 172 -11.31 -0.27 -19.45
C ASP A 172 -10.37 0.89 -19.79
N LYS A 173 -10.89 2.09 -20.07
CA LYS A 173 -10.12 3.31 -20.39
C LYS A 173 -9.34 3.91 -19.20
N LYS A 174 -9.26 3.23 -18.06
CA LYS A 174 -8.59 3.70 -16.83
C LYS A 174 -7.96 2.53 -16.10
N THR A 175 -6.91 2.78 -15.32
CA THR A 175 -6.26 1.75 -14.51
C THR A 175 -6.83 1.75 -13.09
N ASN A 176 -6.73 2.88 -12.39
CA ASN A 176 -7.25 3.04 -11.05
C ASN A 176 -8.39 4.04 -11.02
N TYR A 177 -8.17 5.26 -11.51
CA TYR A 177 -9.10 6.39 -11.35
C TYR A 177 -9.65 6.93 -12.67
N CYS A 178 -10.86 7.47 -12.63
CA CYS A 178 -11.45 8.08 -13.82
C CYS A 178 -10.65 9.27 -14.37
N PHE A 179 -9.87 9.98 -13.53
CA PHE A 179 -9.04 11.11 -13.96
C PHE A 179 -7.81 10.70 -14.78
N GLU A 180 -7.50 9.41 -14.87
CA GLU A 180 -6.42 8.88 -15.71
C GLU A 180 -6.86 8.68 -17.17
N CYS A 181 -8.17 8.73 -17.44
CA CYS A 181 -8.72 8.56 -18.77
C CYS A 181 -8.54 9.84 -19.61
N MET A 182 -8.13 9.70 -20.87
CA MET A 182 -7.98 10.84 -21.79
C MET A 182 -9.29 11.60 -22.05
N GLU A 183 -10.45 10.95 -21.87
CA GLU A 183 -11.77 11.57 -22.01
C GLU A 183 -12.27 12.21 -20.70
N TYR A 184 -11.43 12.34 -19.67
CA TYR A 184 -11.84 12.88 -18.38
C TYR A 184 -12.13 14.40 -18.44
N PRO A 185 -13.24 14.87 -17.83
CA PRO A 185 -14.36 14.10 -17.31
C PRO A 185 -15.33 13.69 -18.42
N CYS A 186 -15.57 12.38 -18.56
CA CYS A 186 -16.42 11.85 -19.64
C CYS A 186 -17.91 12.05 -19.34
N LYS A 187 -18.77 11.92 -20.37
CA LYS A 187 -20.23 12.12 -20.25
C LYS A 187 -20.85 11.26 -19.14
N GLN A 188 -20.40 10.01 -19.00
CA GLN A 188 -20.94 9.09 -18.01
C GLN A 188 -20.58 9.49 -16.58
N LEU A 189 -19.33 9.93 -16.35
CA LEU A 189 -18.89 10.42 -15.06
C LEU A 189 -19.62 11.72 -14.67
N LYS A 190 -19.77 12.66 -15.61
CA LYS A 190 -20.55 13.89 -15.40
C LYS A 190 -22.01 13.61 -15.02
N TYR A 191 -22.62 12.60 -15.65
CA TYR A 191 -23.97 12.17 -15.29
C TYR A 191 -24.01 11.58 -13.86
N LEU A 192 -23.06 10.71 -13.51
CA LEU A 192 -22.98 10.14 -12.17
C LEU A 192 -22.82 11.24 -11.11
N ASP A 193 -21.90 12.18 -11.34
CA ASP A 193 -21.64 13.33 -10.47
C ASP A 193 -22.92 14.14 -10.23
N LYS A 194 -23.63 14.53 -11.29
CA LYS A 194 -24.92 15.24 -11.16
C LYS A 194 -25.93 14.47 -10.29
N GLN A 195 -26.02 13.15 -10.45
CA GLN A 195 -26.93 12.33 -9.64
C GLN A 195 -26.51 12.28 -8.16
N TYR A 196 -25.20 12.18 -7.88
CA TYR A 196 -24.67 12.14 -6.52
C TYR A 196 -24.83 13.48 -5.80
N GLN A 197 -24.62 14.60 -6.50
CA GLN A 197 -24.86 15.93 -5.94
C GLN A 197 -26.34 16.11 -5.57
N LEU A 198 -27.26 15.73 -6.47
CA LEU A 198 -28.70 15.86 -6.22
C LEU A 198 -29.17 15.01 -5.03
N ARG A 199 -28.76 13.74 -4.98
CA ARG A 199 -29.28 12.76 -4.00
C ARG A 199 -28.53 12.75 -2.67
N TYR A 200 -27.21 12.94 -2.70
CA TYR A 200 -26.32 12.71 -1.55
C TYR A 200 -25.48 13.94 -1.18
N LYS A 201 -25.67 15.07 -1.87
CA LYS A 201 -24.90 16.31 -1.65
C LYS A 201 -23.39 16.07 -1.71
N MET A 202 -22.96 15.20 -2.62
CA MET A 202 -21.58 14.79 -2.81
C MET A 202 -21.15 15.07 -4.24
N ASN A 203 -20.03 15.79 -4.40
CA ASN A 203 -19.44 16.13 -5.69
C ASN A 203 -18.30 15.14 -6.00
N ILE A 204 -18.53 14.32 -7.01
CA ILE A 204 -17.61 13.27 -7.46
C ILE A 204 -16.38 13.88 -8.16
N LEU A 205 -16.58 14.93 -8.96
CA LEU A 205 -15.48 15.55 -9.69
C LEU A 205 -14.52 16.26 -8.73
N GLU A 206 -15.05 16.99 -7.74
CA GLU A 206 -14.24 17.59 -6.68
C GLU A 206 -13.49 16.53 -5.86
N ASN A 207 -14.14 15.41 -5.52
CA ASN A 207 -13.46 14.31 -4.84
C ASN A 207 -12.28 13.77 -5.66
N LEU A 208 -12.49 13.54 -6.96
CA LEU A 208 -11.44 13.06 -7.87
C LEU A 208 -10.30 14.07 -8.01
N ASP A 209 -10.60 15.37 -8.11
CA ASP A 209 -9.60 16.43 -8.14
C ASP A 209 -8.81 16.51 -6.82
N TYR A 210 -9.48 16.35 -5.68
CA TYR A 210 -8.84 16.32 -4.36
C TYR A 210 -7.87 15.13 -4.28
N ILE A 211 -8.32 13.92 -4.64
CA ILE A 211 -7.49 12.71 -4.61
C ILE A 211 -6.28 12.88 -5.53
N ARG A 212 -6.47 13.42 -6.73
CA ARG A 212 -5.37 13.68 -7.67
C ARG A 212 -4.33 14.64 -7.10
N GLN A 213 -4.76 15.65 -6.34
CA GLN A 213 -3.87 16.70 -5.81
C GLN A 213 -3.22 16.35 -4.47
N LYS A 214 -3.93 15.61 -3.61
CA LYS A 214 -3.57 15.41 -2.18
C LYS A 214 -3.42 13.95 -1.79
N GLY A 215 -3.78 13.01 -2.66
CA GLY A 215 -3.70 11.57 -2.39
C GLY A 215 -4.91 11.01 -1.63
N GLU A 216 -4.99 9.68 -1.57
CA GLU A 216 -6.10 8.96 -0.94
C GLU A 216 -6.17 9.16 0.57
N GLU A 217 -5.02 9.21 1.25
CA GLU A 217 -4.95 9.35 2.71
C GLU A 217 -5.55 10.67 3.17
N ALA A 218 -5.11 11.79 2.57
CA ALA A 218 -5.67 13.10 2.86
C ALA A 218 -7.17 13.16 2.53
N PHE A 219 -7.59 12.54 1.42
CA PHE A 219 -9.00 12.47 1.07
C PHE A 219 -9.80 11.71 2.13
N ILE A 220 -9.35 10.53 2.57
CA ILE A 220 -10.00 9.74 3.62
C ILE A 220 -10.13 10.54 4.92
N VAL A 221 -9.06 11.21 5.36
CA VAL A 221 -9.10 12.07 6.55
C VAL A 221 -10.18 13.15 6.40
N SER A 222 -10.19 13.88 5.29
CA SER A 222 -11.19 14.93 5.04
C SER A 222 -12.64 14.40 5.04
N GLN A 223 -12.86 13.21 4.48
CA GLN A 223 -14.17 12.58 4.45
C GLN A 223 -14.59 12.11 5.85
N ASN A 224 -13.66 11.56 6.63
CA ASN A 224 -13.94 11.13 8.00
C ASN A 224 -14.32 12.31 8.88
N GLU A 225 -13.60 13.42 8.81
CA GLU A 225 -13.94 14.66 9.52
C GLU A 225 -15.36 15.14 9.14
N LYS A 226 -15.66 15.18 7.85
CA LYS A 226 -16.95 15.67 7.34
C LYS A 226 -18.15 14.80 7.71
N TYR A 227 -17.99 13.48 7.72
CA TYR A 227 -19.10 12.54 7.82
C TYR A 227 -19.17 11.78 9.14
N THR A 228 -18.28 12.06 10.10
CA THR A 228 -18.37 11.48 11.44
C THR A 228 -19.60 11.97 12.18
N CYS A 229 -20.32 11.06 12.83
CA CYS A 229 -21.47 11.40 13.66
C CYS A 229 -21.00 12.10 14.93
N PRO A 230 -21.49 13.31 15.25
CA PRO A 230 -21.08 14.03 16.46
C PRO A 230 -21.50 13.30 17.75
N ASP A 231 -22.58 12.50 17.71
CA ASP A 231 -23.12 11.85 18.91
C ASP A 231 -22.35 10.57 19.30
N CYS A 232 -21.97 9.76 18.31
CA CYS A 232 -21.37 8.43 18.57
C CYS A 232 -19.96 8.25 17.99
N GLY A 233 -19.41 9.25 17.30
CA GLY A 233 -18.08 9.19 16.68
C GLY A 233 -17.96 8.20 15.51
N LYS A 234 -19.03 7.50 15.13
CA LYS A 234 -19.02 6.55 14.00
C LYS A 234 -19.25 7.28 12.68
N LEU A 235 -18.64 6.76 11.62
CA LEU A 235 -18.76 7.34 10.28
C LEU A 235 -20.17 7.13 9.70
N ARG A 236 -20.86 8.23 9.38
CA ARG A 236 -22.23 8.17 8.84
C ARG A 236 -22.21 7.71 7.38
N THR A 237 -23.23 6.95 6.99
CA THR A 237 -23.52 6.75 5.58
C THR A 237 -24.16 7.99 4.97
N VAL A 238 -23.81 8.29 3.71
CA VAL A 238 -24.39 9.40 2.94
C VAL A 238 -25.75 9.10 2.32
N HIS A 239 -26.22 7.85 2.42
CA HIS A 239 -27.51 7.43 1.86
C HIS A 239 -28.70 7.74 2.76
N TYR A 240 -28.46 8.13 4.02
CA TYR A 240 -29.49 8.49 4.97
C TYR A 240 -29.16 9.84 5.62
N ASP A 241 -30.20 10.61 5.93
CA ASP A 241 -30.13 11.87 6.65
C ASP A 241 -29.90 11.69 8.17
N TYR A 242 -30.00 10.46 8.68
CA TYR A 242 -29.74 10.09 10.09
C TYR A 242 -28.54 9.16 10.28
N CYS A 243 -28.01 9.10 11.50
CA CYS A 243 -26.98 8.13 11.87
C CYS A 243 -27.60 6.74 12.13
N ILE A 244 -27.24 5.75 11.31
CA ILE A 244 -27.75 4.37 11.45
C ILE A 244 -27.36 3.72 12.77
N TYR A 245 -26.21 4.10 13.34
CA TYR A 245 -25.71 3.54 14.59
C TYR A 245 -26.47 4.06 15.81
N CYS A 246 -26.66 5.38 15.91
CA CYS A 246 -27.46 5.98 16.97
C CYS A 246 -28.92 5.49 16.94
N LYS A 247 -29.49 5.29 15.74
CA LYS A 247 -30.85 4.76 15.60
C LYS A 247 -30.97 3.30 16.04
N GLN A 248 -29.92 2.50 15.87
CA GLN A 248 -29.89 1.10 16.34
C GLN A 248 -29.74 1.03 17.86
N GLU A 249 -28.94 1.90 18.46
CA GLU A 249 -28.74 1.96 19.92
C GLU A 249 -30.02 2.38 20.65
N LYS A 250 -30.83 3.28 20.07
CA LYS A 250 -32.16 3.65 20.61
C LYS A 250 -33.24 2.56 20.49
N LYS A 251 -32.96 1.45 19.81
CA LYS A 251 -33.90 0.32 19.62
C LYS A 251 -33.58 -0.89 20.51
N LYS A 252 -32.49 -0.83 21.27
CA LYS A 252 -32.16 -1.80 22.32
C LYS A 252 -32.61 -1.26 23.66
#